data_AF-A0A417CQ17-F1
#
_entry.id   AF-A0A417CQ17-F1
#
_cell.length_a   1.000
_cell.length_b   1.000
_cell.length_c   1.000
_cell.angle_alpha   90.00
_cell.angle_beta   90.00
_cell.angle_gamma   90.00
#
_symmetry.space_group_name_H-M   'P 1'
#
loop_
_entity.id
_entity.type
_entity.pdbx_description
1 polymer ?
#
loop_
_entity_poly.entity_id
_entity_poly.type
_entity_poly.pdbx_seq_one_letter_code
_entity_poly.pdbx_strand_id
1 'polypeptide(L)'
;MKVNSTVKLNFPKINQLTQAQVAALEQTAEDLHTEVEQAQVFPRDTGVLQNESTFVDTSESSHGKASIISSTPYARRLYFHPEFHFKKDENQNAKGKWYEDWLPGGKNADFAVEAFKENYRRLAGL
;
A
#
# COMPACT_ATOMS: atom_id res chain seq x y z
N MET A 1 49.24 22.61 -7.73
CA MET A 1 48.05 23.03 -8.49
C MET A 1 46.85 22.88 -7.56
N LYS A 2 46.15 23.97 -7.21
CA LYS A 2 45.04 23.95 -6.24
C LYS A 2 43.74 24.14 -7.02
N VAL A 3 42.92 23.10 -7.08
CA VAL A 3 41.65 23.11 -7.82
C VAL A 3 40.53 23.24 -6.80
N ASN A 4 39.64 24.22 -7.00
CA ASN A 4 38.46 24.41 -6.18
C ASN A 4 37.23 24.05 -7.01
N SER A 5 36.34 23.22 -6.45
CA SER A 5 35.02 22.91 -7.01
C SER A 5 33.96 23.44 -6.06
N THR A 6 32.98 24.19 -6.60
CA THR A 6 31.86 24.75 -5.84
C THR A 6 30.57 24.10 -6.33
N VAL A 7 29.93 23.30 -5.48
CA VAL A 7 28.64 22.66 -5.77
C VAL A 7 27.51 23.56 -5.26
N LYS A 8 26.51 23.85 -6.10
CA LYS A 8 25.29 24.58 -5.72
C LYS A 8 24.09 23.63 -5.79
N LEU A 9 23.47 23.38 -4.64
CA LEU A 9 22.28 22.52 -4.53
C LEU A 9 21.00 23.36 -4.63
N ASN A 10 20.00 22.85 -5.36
CA ASN A 10 18.67 23.44 -5.42
C ASN A 10 17.81 22.90 -4.26
N PHE A 11 18.02 23.44 -3.06
CA PHE A 11 17.28 23.03 -1.86
C PHE A 11 15.76 23.12 -1.99
N PRO A 12 15.17 24.16 -2.61
CA PRO A 12 13.72 24.19 -2.85
C PRO A 12 13.24 22.97 -3.66
N LYS A 13 13.93 22.61 -4.74
CA LYS A 13 13.55 21.44 -5.54
C LYS A 13 13.75 20.13 -4.76
N ILE A 14 14.84 20.01 -3.99
CA ILE A 14 15.08 18.83 -3.15
C ILE A 14 13.92 18.64 -2.16
N ASN A 15 13.51 19.70 -1.45
CA ASN A 15 12.41 19.64 -0.49
C ASN A 15 11.08 19.25 -1.18
N GLN A 16 10.80 19.79 -2.37
CA GLN A 16 9.64 19.39 -3.16
C GLN A 16 9.67 17.89 -3.49
N LEU A 17 10.82 17.38 -3.94
CA LEU A 17 11.00 15.96 -4.27
C LEU A 17 10.83 15.08 -3.03
N THR A 18 11.34 15.48 -1.87
CA THR A 18 11.16 14.75 -0.60
C THR A 18 9.69 14.70 -0.19
N GLN A 19 8.96 15.83 -0.27
CA GLN A 19 7.52 15.85 0.05
C GLN A 19 6.71 14.99 -0.93
N ALA A 20 7.05 15.04 -2.22
CA ALA A 20 6.40 14.21 -3.24
C ALA A 20 6.63 12.71 -3.00
N GLN A 21 7.79 12.30 -2.45
CA GLN A 21 8.02 10.90 -2.08
C GLN A 21 7.07 10.43 -0.99
N VAL A 22 6.89 11.23 0.07
CA VAL A 22 5.98 10.90 1.17
C VAL A 22 4.54 10.80 0.68
N ALA A 23 4.06 11.81 -0.05
CA ALA A 23 2.71 11.81 -0.61
C ALA A 23 2.48 10.66 -1.61
N ALA A 24 3.48 10.32 -2.43
CA ALA A 24 3.39 9.18 -3.34
C ALA A 24 3.28 7.85 -2.60
N LEU A 25 4.00 7.70 -1.48
CA LEU A 25 3.93 6.50 -0.63
C LEU A 25 2.54 6.35 0.00
N GLU A 26 2.00 7.42 0.56
CA GLU A 26 0.66 7.44 1.17
C GLU A 26 -0.41 7.06 0.15
N GLN A 27 -0.37 7.68 -1.03
CA GLN A 27 -1.34 7.39 -2.10
C GLN A 27 -1.20 5.96 -2.62
N THR A 28 0.03 5.45 -2.75
CA THR A 28 0.26 4.04 -3.15
C THR A 28 -0.37 3.05 -2.17
N ALA A 29 -0.33 3.36 -0.86
CA ALA A 29 -0.96 2.50 0.14
C ALA A 29 -2.49 2.51 0.03
N GLU A 30 -3.10 3.66 -0.25
CA GLU A 30 -4.55 3.79 -0.51
C GLU A 30 -4.98 3.10 -1.81
N ASP A 31 -4.18 3.24 -2.87
CA ASP A 31 -4.41 2.57 -4.16
C ASP A 31 -4.36 1.05 -3.96
N LEU A 32 -3.37 0.55 -3.20
CA LEU A 32 -3.26 -0.88 -2.88
C LEU A 32 -4.42 -1.37 -2.00
N HIS A 33 -4.84 -0.59 -1.01
CA HIS A 33 -5.98 -0.92 -0.17
C HIS A 33 -7.25 -1.08 -1.03
N THR A 34 -7.50 -0.11 -1.90
CA THR A 34 -8.65 -0.12 -2.83
C THR A 34 -8.60 -1.30 -3.79
N GLU A 35 -7.45 -1.56 -4.42
CA GLU A 35 -7.25 -2.69 -5.34
C GLU A 35 -7.54 -4.04 -4.65
N VAL A 36 -7.08 -4.23 -3.41
CA VAL A 36 -7.29 -5.47 -2.67
C VAL A 36 -8.76 -5.64 -2.29
N GLU A 37 -9.46 -4.56 -1.94
CA GLU A 37 -10.91 -4.60 -1.72
C GLU A 37 -11.68 -4.98 -2.99
N GLN A 38 -11.32 -4.36 -4.12
CA GLN A 38 -11.94 -4.63 -5.43
C GLN A 38 -11.67 -6.05 -5.92
N ALA A 39 -10.54 -6.64 -5.54
CA ALA A 39 -10.26 -8.04 -5.83
C ALA A 39 -11.15 -9.02 -5.05
N GLN A 40 -11.95 -8.54 -4.08
CA GLN A 40 -12.92 -9.33 -3.31
C GLN A 40 -12.29 -10.52 -2.57
N VAL A 41 -11.07 -10.35 -2.05
CA VAL A 41 -10.32 -11.43 -1.38
C VAL A 41 -10.62 -11.55 0.11
N PHE A 42 -11.22 -10.53 0.71
CA PHE A 42 -11.62 -10.52 2.12
C PHE A 42 -12.87 -11.38 2.35
N PRO A 43 -12.89 -12.28 3.34
CA PRO A 43 -14.12 -12.92 3.79
C PRO A 43 -15.11 -11.89 4.32
N ARG A 44 -16.38 -12.01 3.93
CA ARG A 44 -17.43 -11.04 4.24
C ARG A 44 -18.66 -11.72 4.83
N ASP A 45 -19.20 -11.11 5.88
CA ASP A 45 -20.48 -11.46 6.50
C ASP A 45 -21.23 -10.14 6.78
N THR A 46 -20.88 -9.43 7.86
CA THR A 46 -21.40 -8.08 8.13
C THR A 46 -20.67 -6.96 7.38
N GLY A 47 -19.46 -7.22 6.88
CA GLY A 47 -18.62 -6.24 6.19
C GLY A 47 -17.67 -5.43 7.07
N VAL A 48 -17.76 -5.52 8.41
CA VAL A 48 -16.95 -4.74 9.37
C VAL A 48 -15.45 -4.88 9.13
N LEU A 49 -14.96 -6.10 8.87
CA LEU A 49 -13.55 -6.37 8.64
C LEU A 49 -12.96 -5.54 7.50
N GLN A 50 -13.64 -5.54 6.34
CA GLN A 50 -13.18 -4.85 5.15
C GLN A 50 -13.42 -3.35 5.28
N ASN A 51 -14.66 -2.96 5.60
CA ASN A 51 -15.11 -1.57 5.43
C ASN A 51 -14.74 -0.63 6.59
N GLU A 52 -14.62 -1.14 7.81
CA GLU A 52 -14.45 -0.29 9.01
C GLU A 52 -13.15 -0.58 9.75
N SER A 53 -12.67 -1.83 9.66
CA SER A 53 -11.56 -2.32 10.46
C SER A 53 -10.31 -2.59 9.65
N THR A 54 -10.32 -2.37 8.33
CA THR A 54 -9.12 -2.38 7.49
C THR A 54 -8.92 -0.98 6.94
N PHE A 55 -7.76 -0.38 7.20
CA PHE A 55 -7.46 1.00 6.79
C PHE A 55 -5.97 1.22 6.59
N VAL A 56 -5.61 2.28 5.86
CA VAL A 56 -4.23 2.73 5.71
C VAL A 56 -3.81 3.56 6.92
N ASP A 57 -2.64 3.23 7.48
CA ASP A 57 -1.94 4.00 8.49
C ASP A 57 -0.68 4.64 7.87
N THR A 58 -0.71 5.97 7.81
CA THR A 58 0.35 6.83 7.26
C THR A 58 1.17 7.52 8.35
N SER A 59 0.99 7.19 9.62
CA SER A 59 1.71 7.83 10.74
C SER A 59 3.25 7.81 10.60
N GLU A 60 3.78 6.79 9.93
CA GLU A 60 5.22 6.60 9.67
C GLU A 60 5.65 6.97 8.23
N SER A 61 4.79 7.63 7.45
CA SER A 61 5.06 7.94 6.04
C SER A 61 6.29 8.83 5.87
N SER A 62 6.49 9.76 6.82
CA SER A 62 7.68 10.61 6.89
C SER A 62 9.00 9.85 7.09
N HIS A 63 8.94 8.63 7.63
CA HIS A 63 10.07 7.71 7.75
C HIS A 63 10.14 6.69 6.59
N GLY A 64 9.31 6.87 5.56
CA GLY A 64 9.27 6.00 4.39
C GLY A 64 8.46 4.72 4.60
N LYS A 65 7.50 4.71 5.54
CA LYS A 65 6.65 3.54 5.81
C LYS A 65 5.16 3.91 5.86
N ALA A 66 4.35 3.21 5.07
CA ALA A 66 2.90 3.17 5.23
C ALA A 66 2.46 1.72 5.50
N SER A 67 1.36 1.53 6.22
CA SER A 67 0.87 0.19 6.59
C SER A 67 -0.61 0.06 6.27
N ILE A 68 -1.08 -1.12 5.86
CA ILE A 68 -2.51 -1.45 5.82
C ILE A 68 -2.80 -2.31 7.04
N ILE A 69 -3.70 -1.86 7.91
CA ILE A 69 -3.97 -2.46 9.21
C ILE A 69 -5.38 -3.02 9.24
N SER A 70 -5.51 -4.32 9.52
CA SER A 70 -6.79 -4.95 9.89
C SER A 70 -6.88 -5.14 11.41
N SER A 71 -7.68 -4.33 12.09
CA SER A 71 -7.66 -4.17 13.55
C SER A 71 -8.57 -5.13 14.33
N THR A 72 -9.45 -5.88 13.65
CA THR A 72 -10.37 -6.79 14.36
C THR A 72 -9.62 -7.97 15.02
N PRO A 73 -10.05 -8.43 16.21
CA PRO A 73 -9.39 -9.55 16.91
C PRO A 73 -9.33 -10.84 16.09
N TYR A 74 -10.29 -11.04 15.17
CA TYR A 74 -10.38 -12.24 14.35
C TYR A 74 -9.67 -12.13 12.99
N ALA A 75 -9.19 -10.94 12.59
CA ALA A 75 -8.50 -10.75 11.29
C ALA A 75 -7.32 -11.70 11.13
N ARG A 76 -6.47 -11.83 12.15
CA ARG A 76 -5.33 -12.74 12.16
C ARG A 76 -5.74 -14.19 11.90
N ARG A 77 -6.84 -14.64 12.51
CA ARG A 77 -7.36 -16.00 12.33
C ARG A 77 -7.82 -16.22 10.90
N LEU A 78 -8.54 -15.26 10.31
CA LEU A 78 -9.00 -15.39 8.93
C LEU A 78 -7.84 -15.31 7.92
N TYR A 79 -6.83 -14.48 8.19
CA TYR A 79 -5.69 -14.30 7.30
C TYR A 79 -4.75 -15.51 7.27
N PHE A 80 -4.36 -16.07 8.43
CA PHE A 80 -3.34 -17.12 8.48
C PHE A 80 -3.87 -18.56 8.34
N HIS A 81 -5.18 -18.73 8.14
CA HIS A 81 -5.82 -20.04 7.97
C HIS A 81 -6.47 -20.18 6.58
N PRO A 82 -5.67 -20.32 5.50
CA PRO A 82 -6.19 -20.47 4.14
C PRO A 82 -6.96 -21.78 3.91
N GLU A 83 -6.86 -22.75 4.83
CA GLU A 83 -7.59 -24.02 4.79
C GLU A 83 -9.09 -23.89 5.07
N PHE A 84 -9.55 -22.73 5.57
CA PHE A 84 -10.97 -22.53 5.87
C PHE A 84 -11.83 -22.48 4.59
N HIS A 85 -13.05 -22.98 4.72
CA HIS A 85 -14.08 -22.85 3.69
C HIS A 85 -14.80 -21.51 3.83
N PHE A 86 -14.24 -20.47 3.21
CA PHE A 86 -14.83 -19.13 3.22
C PHE A 86 -16.12 -19.09 2.38
N LYS A 87 -17.13 -18.37 2.88
CA LYS A 87 -18.32 -18.02 2.09
C LYS A 87 -17.92 -17.04 0.97
N LYS A 88 -18.55 -17.20 -0.18
CA LYS A 88 -18.24 -16.49 -1.44
C LYS A 88 -19.46 -15.84 -2.09
N ASP A 89 -20.53 -15.71 -1.33
CA ASP A 89 -21.77 -15.04 -1.69
C ASP A 89 -21.52 -13.55 -1.99
N GLU A 90 -20.87 -12.85 -1.07
CA GLU A 90 -20.60 -11.42 -1.21
C GLU A 90 -19.27 -11.14 -1.94
N ASN A 91 -18.21 -11.86 -1.55
CA ASN A 91 -16.87 -11.71 -2.10
C ASN A 91 -16.43 -13.03 -2.75
N GLN A 92 -16.48 -13.09 -4.09
CA GLN A 92 -16.30 -14.34 -4.84
C GLN A 92 -14.90 -14.95 -4.70
N ASN A 93 -13.91 -14.10 -4.41
CA ASN A 93 -12.51 -14.49 -4.23
C ASN A 93 -12.10 -14.63 -2.76
N ALA A 94 -13.06 -14.65 -1.82
CA ALA A 94 -12.77 -14.75 -0.39
C ALA A 94 -11.81 -15.91 -0.09
N LYS A 95 -10.69 -15.59 0.57
CA LYS A 95 -9.61 -16.52 0.92
C LYS A 95 -8.91 -16.10 2.21
N GLY A 96 -7.99 -16.93 2.70
CA GLY A 96 -6.94 -16.50 3.62
C GLY A 96 -5.81 -15.81 2.85
N LYS A 97 -4.79 -15.31 3.55
CA LYS A 97 -3.63 -14.63 2.98
C LYS A 97 -4.01 -13.60 1.89
N TRP A 98 -4.86 -12.64 2.26
CA TRP A 98 -5.49 -11.69 1.33
C TRP A 98 -4.51 -11.02 0.36
N TYR A 99 -3.31 -10.67 0.85
CA TYR A 99 -2.29 -9.97 0.07
C TYR A 99 -1.34 -10.88 -0.74
N GLU A 100 -1.54 -12.20 -0.76
CA GLU A 100 -0.63 -13.14 -1.45
C GLU A 100 -0.40 -12.78 -2.92
N ASP A 101 -1.42 -12.24 -3.61
CA ASP A 101 -1.31 -11.84 -5.01
C ASP A 101 -0.42 -10.60 -5.22
N TRP A 102 -0.24 -9.74 -4.20
CA TRP A 102 0.56 -8.51 -4.26
C TRP A 102 1.92 -8.65 -3.55
N LEU A 103 2.20 -9.79 -2.93
CA LEU A 103 3.50 -10.11 -2.34
C LEU A 103 4.45 -10.69 -3.42
N PRO A 104 5.77 -10.75 -3.16
CA PRO A 104 6.73 -11.30 -4.10
C PRO A 104 6.34 -12.71 -4.60
N GLY A 105 6.27 -12.88 -5.92
CA GLY A 105 5.81 -14.12 -6.58
C GLY A 105 4.31 -14.18 -6.86
N GLY A 106 3.53 -13.22 -6.37
CA GLY A 106 2.12 -13.04 -6.71
C GLY A 106 1.91 -12.39 -8.08
N LYS A 107 0.71 -12.56 -8.65
CA LYS A 107 0.34 -12.05 -9.98
C LYS A 107 0.33 -10.52 -10.09
N ASN A 108 0.18 -9.82 -8.96
CA ASN A 108 0.12 -8.37 -8.83
C ASN A 108 1.33 -7.82 -8.04
N ALA A 109 2.44 -8.56 -7.96
CA ALA A 109 3.61 -8.19 -7.16
C ALA A 109 4.22 -6.83 -7.55
N ASP A 110 4.10 -6.43 -8.82
CA ASP A 110 4.64 -5.17 -9.32
C ASP A 110 3.74 -3.96 -9.02
N PHE A 111 2.50 -4.18 -8.57
CA PHE A 111 1.49 -3.12 -8.42
C PHE A 111 1.99 -1.95 -7.57
N ALA A 112 2.50 -2.21 -6.36
CA ALA A 112 2.93 -1.16 -5.44
C ALA A 112 4.10 -0.34 -6.01
N VAL A 113 5.01 -1.00 -6.73
CA VAL A 113 6.18 -0.35 -7.33
C VAL A 113 5.75 0.56 -8.49
N GLU A 114 4.84 0.08 -9.35
CA GLU A 114 4.35 0.87 -10.48
C GLU A 114 3.46 2.03 -10.04
N ALA A 115 2.54 1.79 -9.09
CA ALA A 115 1.70 2.83 -8.51
C ALA A 115 2.56 3.94 -7.84
N PHE A 116 3.61 3.56 -7.11
CA PHE A 116 4.53 4.54 -6.53
C PHE A 116 5.26 5.35 -7.61
N LYS A 117 5.77 4.72 -8.67
CA LYS A 117 6.45 5.42 -9.76
C LYS A 117 5.53 6.43 -10.45
N GLU A 118 4.29 6.03 -10.73
CA GLU A 118 3.29 6.89 -11.35
C GLU A 118 2.92 8.07 -10.46
N ASN A 119 2.56 7.79 -9.20
CA ASN A 119 2.23 8.81 -8.21
C ASN A 119 3.40 9.78 -7.99
N TYR A 120 4.63 9.26 -7.88
CA TYR A 120 5.81 10.08 -7.69
C TYR A 120 6.08 10.99 -8.88
N ARG A 121 6.04 10.49 -10.11
CA ARG A 121 6.20 11.33 -11.32
C ARG A 121 5.18 12.46 -11.36
N ARG A 122 3.91 12.12 -11.13
CA ARG A 122 2.81 13.09 -11.12
C ARG A 122 2.99 14.17 -10.04
N LEU A 123 3.31 13.78 -8.81
CA LEU A 123 3.44 14.71 -7.67
C LEU A 123 4.74 15.53 -7.72
N ALA A 124 5.82 14.97 -8.25
CA ALA A 124 7.11 15.63 -8.39
C ALA A 124 7.20 16.57 -9.62
N GLY A 125 6.25 16.44 -10.55
CA GLY A 125 6.24 17.14 -11.84
C GLY A 125 7.39 16.68 -12.74
N LEU A 126 7.57 15.36 -12.86
CA LEU A 126 8.63 14.70 -13.63
C LEU A 126 8.09 14.02 -14.90
#